data_AF-A0A6S9H6B1-F1
#
_entry.id   AF-A0A6S9H6B1-F1
#
_cell.length_a   1.000
_cell.length_b   1.000
_cell.length_c   1.000
_cell.angle_alpha   90.00
_cell.angle_beta   90.00
_cell.angle_gamma   90.00
#
_symmetry.space_group_name_H-M   'P 1'
#
loop_
_entity.id
_entity.type
_entity.pdbx_description
1 polymer ?
#
loop_
_entity_poly.entity_id
_entity_poly.type
_entity_poly.pdbx_seq_one_letter_code
_entity_poly.pdbx_strand_id
1 'polypeptide(L)'
;MLARLVCKAASRQVCSVSAKSKLAFSRMGLRSLSSYTSNNITYSGGQATEGQGGYYGSGGSRASLTPASEHRPEMLALAADVQTISSIMVEVEMLENLLQSETEENQGAITSRSIELRGSIKKLMTSPDVMECLNRLEIQGEPVWGLSSDERDLVKLARSKINEC
;
A
#
# COMPACT_ATOMS: atom_id res chain seq x y z
N MET A 1 32.60 38.49 -6.54
CA MET A 1 32.10 39.32 -5.42
C MET A 1 30.74 39.87 -5.80
N LEU A 2 29.79 39.97 -4.84
CA LEU A 2 28.34 40.29 -4.94
C LEU A 2 27.48 39.03 -5.13
N ALA A 3 27.12 38.28 -4.09
CA ALA A 3 26.21 38.59 -2.99
C ALA A 3 24.77 38.91 -3.46
N ARG A 4 23.83 38.00 -3.17
CA ARG A 4 22.64 38.28 -2.34
C ARG A 4 21.84 37.01 -2.08
N LEU A 5 21.90 36.59 -0.82
CA LEU A 5 20.88 35.78 -0.18
C LEU A 5 19.50 36.41 -0.38
N VAL A 6 18.52 35.58 -0.73
CA VAL A 6 17.11 35.88 -0.46
C VAL A 6 16.62 34.90 0.59
N CYS A 7 16.47 35.44 1.81
CA CYS A 7 15.64 34.86 2.85
C CYS A 7 14.16 34.92 2.44
N LYS A 8 13.39 33.86 2.71
CA LYS A 8 12.08 34.03 3.35
C LYS A 8 11.57 32.73 3.99
N ALA A 9 11.68 32.68 5.31
CA ALA A 9 10.84 31.82 6.14
C ALA A 9 9.40 32.37 6.12
N ALA A 10 8.41 31.49 6.03
CA ALA A 10 7.02 31.81 6.33
C ALA A 10 6.31 30.58 6.92
N SER A 11 6.14 30.63 8.24
CA SER A 11 5.24 29.79 9.02
C SER A 11 3.77 29.99 8.65
N ARG A 12 2.93 29.10 9.22
CA ARG A 12 1.49 29.20 9.55
C ARG A 12 0.56 28.44 8.59
N GLN A 13 -0.57 27.87 8.99
CA GLN A 13 -1.24 27.60 10.27
C GLN A 13 -2.58 26.94 9.88
N VAL A 14 -2.97 25.89 10.60
CA VAL A 14 -4.34 25.40 10.91
C VAL A 14 -5.48 25.82 9.96
N CYS A 15 -6.11 24.84 9.31
CA CYS A 15 -7.48 24.98 8.79
C CYS A 15 -8.45 24.19 9.68
N SER A 16 -9.14 24.93 10.55
CA SER A 16 -10.38 24.52 11.22
C SER A 16 -11.56 24.70 10.27
N VAL A 17 -12.44 23.71 10.13
CA VAL A 17 -13.73 23.89 9.44
C VAL A 17 -14.85 23.77 10.46
N SER A 18 -15.53 24.90 10.68
CA SER A 18 -16.63 25.10 11.62
C SER A 18 -17.96 25.19 10.85
N ALA A 19 -18.83 24.22 11.14
CA ALA A 19 -20.28 24.24 11.34
C ALA A 19 -21.25 25.24 10.62
N LYS A 20 -22.49 24.71 10.44
CA LYS A 20 -23.82 25.37 10.28
C LYS A 20 -24.15 25.78 8.83
N SER A 21 -25.37 25.64 8.27
CA SER A 21 -26.72 25.36 8.79
C SER A 21 -27.75 25.32 7.64
N LYS A 22 -28.88 24.62 7.87
CA LYS A 22 -30.29 24.91 7.50
C LYS A 22 -30.69 25.21 6.04
N LEU A 23 -31.71 24.46 5.57
CA LEU A 23 -32.97 24.89 4.90
C LEU A 23 -33.79 23.60 4.69
N ALA A 24 -34.88 23.30 5.41
CA ALA A 24 -36.24 23.86 5.32
C ALA A 24 -36.89 23.75 3.93
N PHE A 25 -37.68 22.68 3.70
CA PHE A 25 -38.90 22.78 2.91
C PHE A 25 -39.96 21.82 3.45
N SER A 26 -41.14 22.37 3.70
CA SER A 26 -42.30 21.74 4.33
C SER A 26 -43.46 21.91 3.36
N ARG A 27 -44.20 20.83 3.06
CA ARG A 27 -45.68 20.79 3.12
C ARG A 27 -46.29 19.55 2.43
N MET A 28 -47.08 18.84 3.24
CA MET A 28 -48.39 18.17 3.02
C MET A 28 -48.52 17.25 1.80
N GLY A 29 -48.80 15.95 1.96
CA GLY A 29 -49.99 15.34 2.56
C GLY A 29 -50.66 14.50 1.44
N LEU A 30 -51.20 13.28 1.60
CA LEU A 30 -52.05 12.70 2.64
C LEU A 30 -52.17 11.18 2.41
N ARG A 31 -52.27 10.43 3.52
CA ARG A 31 -53.00 9.15 3.77
C ARG A 31 -52.49 7.92 2.98
N SER A 32 -52.38 6.73 3.55
CA SER A 32 -53.26 6.06 4.50
C SER A 32 -52.51 4.95 5.26
N LEU A 33 -53.13 4.50 6.36
CA LEU A 33 -52.66 3.56 7.37
C LEU A 33 -52.09 2.24 6.83
N SER A 34 -51.00 1.75 7.44
CA SER A 34 -50.84 0.33 7.73
C SER A 34 -49.73 0.09 8.76
N SER A 35 -50.05 -0.74 9.75
CA SER A 35 -49.20 -1.71 10.44
C SER A 35 -47.69 -1.48 10.46
N TYR A 36 -47.12 -1.31 11.66
CA TYR A 36 -46.08 -2.18 12.24
C TYR A 36 -45.37 -1.43 13.37
N THR A 37 -45.40 -2.04 14.56
CA THR A 37 -44.38 -1.96 15.62
C THR A 37 -44.10 -0.62 16.30
N SER A 38 -43.65 -0.74 17.54
CA SER A 38 -42.97 0.30 18.33
C SER A 38 -43.88 1.17 19.18
N ASN A 39 -43.80 0.96 20.50
CA ASN A 39 -43.14 1.89 21.44
C ASN A 39 -43.73 1.75 22.84
N ASN A 40 -43.13 0.90 23.67
CA ASN A 40 -43.17 1.09 25.11
C ASN A 40 -41.77 0.90 25.69
N ILE A 41 -40.93 1.93 25.53
CA ILE A 41 -39.76 2.14 26.38
C ILE A 41 -40.16 3.24 27.35
N THR A 42 -40.76 2.84 28.47
CA THR A 42 -41.00 3.73 29.61
C THR A 42 -39.66 3.93 30.32
N TYR A 43 -39.00 5.07 30.11
CA TYR A 43 -37.83 5.48 30.87
C TYR A 43 -38.29 6.38 32.02
N SER A 44 -38.56 5.77 33.18
CA SER A 44 -38.80 6.47 34.44
C SER A 44 -37.46 7.01 34.96
N GLY A 45 -37.35 8.33 35.09
CA GLY A 45 -36.17 9.00 35.62
C GLY A 45 -35.83 8.50 37.03
N GLY A 46 -34.72 7.76 37.14
CA GLY A 46 -34.06 7.43 38.41
C GLY A 46 -32.92 8.42 38.66
N GLN A 47 -32.92 9.05 39.83
CA GLN A 47 -31.89 10.00 40.25
C GLN A 47 -30.51 9.33 40.34
N ALA A 48 -29.45 10.10 40.06
CA ALA A 48 -28.09 9.70 40.39
C ALA A 48 -27.96 9.68 41.92
N THR A 49 -28.06 8.50 42.52
CA THR A 49 -27.79 8.28 43.95
C THR A 49 -26.33 8.61 44.24
N GLU A 50 -26.11 9.45 45.26
CA GLU A 50 -24.79 9.78 45.82
C GLU A 50 -23.95 8.51 46.04
N GLY A 51 -22.72 8.51 45.52
CA GLY A 51 -21.77 7.40 45.66
C GLY A 51 -21.11 6.93 44.36
N GLN A 52 -21.41 7.54 43.22
CA GLN A 52 -20.71 7.24 41.96
C GLN A 52 -19.34 7.94 41.95
N GLY A 53 -18.40 7.34 42.68
CA GLY A 53 -17.02 7.79 42.78
C GLY A 53 -16.41 8.03 41.41
N GLY A 54 -15.86 9.23 41.22
CA GLY A 54 -14.97 9.50 40.12
C GLY A 54 -13.75 8.58 40.20
N TYR A 55 -13.42 7.93 39.09
CA TYR A 55 -12.07 7.44 38.88
C TYR A 55 -11.64 7.84 37.48
N TYR A 56 -10.62 8.67 37.46
CA TYR A 56 -9.99 9.26 36.31
C TYR A 56 -9.53 8.18 35.32
N GLY A 57 -9.36 8.62 34.08
CA GLY A 57 -9.03 7.78 32.94
C GLY A 57 -8.04 6.65 33.22
N SER A 58 -8.33 5.52 32.61
CA SER A 58 -7.28 4.64 32.13
C SER A 58 -7.75 4.19 30.77
N GLY A 59 -7.11 4.76 29.74
CA GLY A 59 -7.12 4.20 28.41
C GLY A 59 -6.55 2.79 28.48
N GLY A 60 -7.43 1.84 28.82
CA GLY A 60 -7.20 0.42 28.72
C GLY A 60 -7.09 0.10 27.25
N SER A 61 -5.87 0.26 26.76
CA SER A 61 -5.36 -0.14 25.47
C SER A 61 -6.12 -1.36 24.96
N ARG A 62 -6.60 -1.26 23.73
CA ARG A 62 -7.05 -2.40 22.93
C ARG A 62 -5.84 -3.28 22.59
N ALA A 63 -5.10 -3.73 23.61
CA ALA A 63 -4.12 -4.78 23.47
C ALA A 63 -4.96 -6.06 23.35
N SER A 64 -5.22 -6.47 22.12
CA SER A 64 -5.73 -7.81 21.86
C SER A 64 -4.73 -8.78 22.51
N LEU A 65 -5.11 -9.42 23.62
CA LEU A 65 -4.34 -10.45 24.30
C LEU A 65 -4.25 -11.76 23.49
N THR A 66 -4.43 -11.66 22.18
CA THR A 66 -4.16 -12.75 21.23
C THR A 66 -2.76 -12.53 20.66
N PRO A 67 -1.85 -13.53 20.69
CA PRO A 67 -0.54 -13.44 20.05
C PRO A 67 -0.60 -13.22 18.52
N ALA A 68 -1.80 -13.15 17.95
CA ALA A 68 -2.05 -12.86 16.54
C ALA A 68 -1.81 -11.39 16.13
N SER A 69 -1.63 -10.45 17.07
CA SER A 69 -1.35 -9.04 16.76
C SER A 69 0.09 -8.62 17.02
N GLU A 70 1.03 -9.57 17.03
CA GLU A 70 2.45 -9.23 17.01
C GLU A 70 2.76 -8.51 15.69
N HIS A 71 3.27 -7.29 15.79
CA HIS A 71 3.73 -6.56 14.62
C HIS A 71 4.85 -7.37 13.96
N ARG A 72 4.57 -7.92 12.78
CA ARG A 72 5.56 -8.62 11.95
C ARG A 72 6.13 -7.63 10.94
N PRO A 73 7.23 -6.93 11.25
CA PRO A 73 7.84 -5.98 10.32
C PRO A 73 8.31 -6.66 9.04
N GLU A 74 8.55 -7.98 9.08
CA GLU A 74 8.88 -8.81 7.92
C GLU A 74 7.73 -8.90 6.88
N MET A 75 6.48 -8.63 7.27
CA MET A 75 5.33 -8.62 6.36
C MET A 75 5.11 -7.27 5.67
N LEU A 76 5.99 -6.29 5.90
CA LEU A 76 5.95 -4.99 5.25
C LEU A 76 6.97 -4.94 4.13
N ALA A 77 6.53 -4.46 2.96
CA ALA A 77 7.40 -4.19 1.85
C ALA A 77 8.43 -3.11 2.22
N LEU A 78 9.72 -3.45 2.10
CA LEU A 78 10.81 -2.51 2.28
C LEU A 78 11.08 -1.80 0.96
N ALA A 79 11.02 -0.46 0.98
CA ALA A 79 11.19 0.36 -0.22
C ALA A 79 12.52 0.12 -0.95
N ALA A 80 13.57 -0.25 -0.21
CA ALA A 80 14.87 -0.59 -0.78
C ALA A 80 14.81 -1.81 -1.72
N ASP A 81 14.01 -2.81 -1.40
CA ASP A 81 13.91 -4.04 -2.21
C ASP A 81 13.16 -3.76 -3.50
N VAL A 82 12.07 -2.99 -3.40
CA VAL A 82 11.28 -2.59 -4.56
C VAL A 82 12.13 -1.78 -5.53
N GLN A 83 12.95 -0.85 -5.03
CA GLN A 83 13.89 -0.09 -5.84
C GLN A 83 14.90 -1.02 -6.53
N THR A 84 15.46 -1.97 -5.80
CA THR A 84 16.43 -2.95 -6.33
C THR A 84 15.81 -3.76 -7.47
N ILE A 85 14.63 -4.35 -7.26
CA ILE A 85 13.96 -5.15 -8.30
C ILE A 85 13.57 -4.26 -9.48
N SER A 86 13.07 -3.04 -9.25
CA SER A 86 12.73 -2.13 -10.34
C SER A 86 13.93 -1.80 -11.23
N SER A 87 15.09 -1.54 -10.63
CA SER A 87 16.33 -1.24 -11.37
C SER A 87 16.78 -2.42 -12.22
N ILE A 88 16.71 -3.63 -11.66
CA ILE A 88 17.15 -4.85 -12.34
C ILE A 88 16.18 -5.24 -13.45
N MET A 89 14.87 -5.05 -13.24
CA MET A 89 13.87 -5.27 -14.27
C MET A 89 14.04 -4.31 -15.46
N VAL A 90 14.39 -3.05 -15.22
CA VAL A 90 14.74 -2.09 -16.28
C VAL A 90 16.01 -2.53 -17.01
N GLU A 91 17.03 -3.00 -16.29
CA GLU A 91 18.26 -3.51 -16.92
C GLU A 91 17.99 -4.72 -17.81
N VAL A 92 17.15 -5.65 -17.36
CA VAL A 92 16.76 -6.81 -18.18
C VAL A 92 15.92 -6.42 -19.38
N GLU A 93 15.00 -5.46 -19.26
CA GLU A 93 14.26 -4.94 -20.42
C GLU A 93 15.21 -4.33 -21.46
N MET A 94 16.24 -3.59 -21.04
CA MET A 94 17.25 -3.09 -21.96
C MET A 94 18.01 -4.21 -22.67
N LEU A 95 18.41 -5.26 -21.96
CA LEU A 95 19.11 -6.41 -22.55
C LEU A 95 18.21 -7.22 -23.49
N GLU A 96 16.93 -7.37 -23.16
CA GLU A 96 15.92 -8.01 -24.01
C GLU A 96 15.72 -7.24 -25.31
N ASN A 97 15.63 -5.91 -25.25
CA ASN A 97 15.54 -5.05 -26.43
C ASN A 97 16.77 -5.17 -27.34
N LEU A 98 17.98 -5.22 -26.75
CA LEU A 98 19.21 -5.44 -27.50
C LEU A 98 19.23 -6.82 -28.17
N LEU A 99 18.84 -7.86 -27.43
CA LEU A 99 18.74 -9.22 -27.96
C LEU A 99 17.73 -9.30 -29.10
N GLN A 100 16.58 -8.62 -28.97
CA GLN A 100 15.58 -8.57 -30.01
C GLN A 100 16.12 -7.90 -31.27
N SER A 101 16.78 -6.75 -31.15
CA SER A 101 17.40 -6.06 -32.30
C SER A 101 18.43 -6.94 -33.02
N GLU A 102 19.28 -7.68 -32.28
CA GLU A 102 20.24 -8.61 -32.87
C GLU A 102 19.57 -9.80 -33.55
N THR A 103 18.46 -10.28 -32.99
CA THR A 103 17.72 -11.42 -33.56
C THR A 103 17.08 -11.02 -34.88
N GLU A 104 16.54 -9.80 -34.97
CA GLU A 104 15.95 -9.24 -36.18
C GLU A 104 17.01 -9.01 -37.27
N GLU A 105 18.16 -8.42 -36.92
CA GLU A 105 19.27 -8.17 -37.86
C GLU A 105 19.86 -9.47 -38.43
N ASN A 106 19.97 -10.52 -37.60
CA ASN A 106 20.61 -11.79 -37.98
C ASN A 106 19.60 -12.85 -38.45
N GLN A 107 18.35 -12.47 -38.76
CA GLN A 107 17.29 -13.38 -39.24
C GLN A 107 17.10 -14.62 -38.35
N GLY A 108 17.22 -14.47 -37.03
CA GLY A 108 17.09 -15.58 -36.08
C GLY A 108 18.31 -16.49 -35.96
N ALA A 109 19.44 -16.17 -36.59
CA ALA A 109 20.69 -16.91 -36.39
C ALA A 109 21.24 -16.67 -34.97
N ILE A 110 21.66 -17.75 -34.31
CA ILE A 110 22.29 -17.68 -32.99
C ILE A 110 23.72 -17.17 -33.18
N THR A 111 23.95 -15.91 -32.85
CA THR A 111 25.29 -15.29 -32.84
C THR A 111 25.95 -15.43 -31.48
N SER A 112 27.28 -15.37 -31.40
CA SER A 112 28.00 -15.38 -30.12
C SER A 112 27.51 -14.28 -29.17
N ARG A 113 27.22 -13.10 -29.73
CA ARG A 113 26.71 -11.95 -28.98
C ARG A 113 25.32 -12.19 -28.40
N SER A 114 24.42 -12.83 -29.15
CA SER A 114 23.09 -13.22 -28.64
C SER A 114 23.17 -14.22 -27.47
N ILE A 115 24.19 -15.10 -27.45
CA ILE A 115 24.43 -16.04 -26.35
C ILE A 115 24.93 -15.31 -25.10
N GLU A 116 25.84 -14.35 -25.26
CA GLU A 116 26.34 -13.51 -24.16
C GLU A 116 25.23 -12.67 -23.53
N LEU A 117 24.33 -12.10 -24.34
CA LEU A 117 23.17 -11.35 -23.86
C LEU A 117 22.21 -12.23 -23.05
N ARG A 118 21.86 -13.42 -23.57
CA ARG A 118 21.02 -14.39 -22.85
C ARG A 118 21.66 -14.83 -21.53
N GLY A 119 22.96 -15.09 -21.54
CA GLY A 119 23.72 -15.45 -20.35
C GLY A 119 23.73 -14.33 -19.31
N SER A 120 23.84 -13.07 -19.75
CA SER A 120 23.83 -11.89 -18.89
C SER A 120 22.44 -11.67 -18.26
N ILE A 121 21.36 -11.80 -19.03
CA ILE A 121 19.98 -11.73 -18.53
C ILE A 121 19.76 -12.79 -17.44
N LYS A 122 20.12 -14.04 -17.73
CA LYS A 122 19.97 -15.14 -16.75
C LYS A 122 20.81 -14.90 -15.50
N LYS A 123 22.03 -14.39 -15.65
CA LYS A 123 22.91 -14.06 -14.51
C LYS A 123 22.31 -12.97 -13.62
N LEU A 124 21.72 -11.93 -14.21
CA LEU A 124 21.07 -10.86 -13.45
C LEU A 124 19.83 -11.37 -12.72
N MET A 125 18.99 -12.14 -13.40
CA MET A 125 17.74 -12.68 -12.84
C MET A 125 17.97 -13.76 -11.76
N THR A 126 19.01 -14.59 -11.91
CA THR A 126 19.38 -15.63 -10.92
C THR A 126 20.40 -15.15 -9.89
N SER A 127 20.65 -13.84 -9.80
CA SER A 127 21.54 -13.31 -8.76
C SER A 127 20.96 -13.56 -7.36
N PRO A 128 21.79 -13.89 -6.35
CA PRO A 128 21.31 -14.20 -5.01
C PRO A 128 20.55 -13.03 -4.38
N ASP A 129 21.01 -11.81 -4.65
CA ASP A 129 20.40 -10.58 -4.13
C ASP A 129 18.95 -10.41 -4.63
N VAL A 130 18.69 -10.70 -5.91
CA VAL A 130 17.32 -10.65 -6.48
C VAL A 130 16.43 -11.72 -5.86
N MET A 131 16.96 -12.93 -5.71
CA MET A 131 16.23 -14.04 -5.10
C MET A 131 15.88 -13.74 -3.65
N GLU A 132 16.78 -13.15 -2.88
CA GLU A 132 16.54 -12.71 -1.50
C GLU A 132 15.51 -11.58 -1.44
N CYS A 133 15.59 -10.59 -2.34
CA CYS A 133 14.60 -9.51 -2.43
C CYS A 133 13.21 -10.06 -2.74
N LEU A 134 13.09 -10.98 -3.70
CA LEU A 134 11.81 -11.61 -4.06
C LEU A 134 11.26 -12.46 -2.92
N ASN A 135 12.08 -13.26 -2.24
CA ASN A 135 11.65 -14.07 -1.10
C ASN A 135 11.14 -13.22 0.08
N ARG A 136 11.60 -11.97 0.20
CA ARG A 136 11.12 -11.02 1.21
C ARG A 136 9.86 -10.28 0.75
N LEU A 137 9.74 -10.03 -0.54
CA LEU A 137 8.58 -9.38 -1.15
C LEU A 137 7.40 -10.33 -1.43
N GLU A 138 7.62 -11.64 -1.34
CA GLU A 138 6.63 -12.68 -1.59
C GLU A 138 6.61 -13.68 -0.43
N ILE A 139 5.47 -13.81 0.23
CA ILE A 139 5.26 -14.79 1.31
C ILE A 139 4.16 -15.75 0.85
N GLN A 140 4.51 -17.03 0.69
CA GLN A 140 3.57 -18.09 0.29
C GLN A 140 2.87 -17.87 -1.07
N GLY A 141 3.54 -17.26 -2.04
CA GLY A 141 2.93 -16.98 -3.35
C GLY A 141 2.18 -15.65 -3.43
N GLU A 142 2.06 -14.94 -2.31
CA GLU A 142 1.34 -13.67 -2.22
C GLU A 142 2.31 -12.51 -1.98
N PRO A 143 2.12 -11.36 -2.65
CA PRO A 143 2.94 -10.18 -2.40
C PRO A 143 2.67 -9.61 -1.00
N VAL A 144 3.72 -9.14 -0.31
CA VAL A 144 3.59 -8.49 1.00
C VAL A 144 2.72 -7.23 0.96
N TRP A 145 2.23 -6.86 2.14
CA TRP A 145 1.43 -5.66 2.31
C TRP A 145 2.30 -4.40 2.15
N GLY A 146 1.69 -3.34 1.62
CA GLY A 146 2.36 -2.06 1.37
C GLY A 146 2.86 -1.85 -0.06
N LEU A 147 2.77 -2.85 -0.94
CA LEU A 147 3.00 -2.68 -2.37
C LEU A 147 1.77 -2.08 -3.07
N SER A 148 2.01 -1.11 -3.95
CA SER A 148 1.06 -0.62 -4.94
C SER A 148 0.70 -1.70 -5.96
N SER A 149 -0.39 -1.51 -6.71
CA SER A 149 -0.81 -2.47 -7.73
C SER A 149 0.28 -2.72 -8.77
N ASP A 150 0.94 -1.65 -9.24
CA ASP A 150 1.98 -1.73 -10.26
C ASP A 150 3.20 -2.51 -9.76
N GLU A 151 3.62 -2.27 -8.51
CA GLU A 151 4.73 -2.98 -7.88
C GLU A 151 4.41 -4.47 -7.67
N ARG A 152 3.16 -4.82 -7.35
CA ARG A 152 2.73 -6.22 -7.22
C ARG A 152 2.83 -6.96 -8.56
N ASP A 153 2.43 -6.30 -9.64
CA ASP A 153 2.52 -6.88 -10.98
C ASP A 153 3.98 -7.03 -11.42
N LEU A 154 4.84 -6.07 -11.05
CA LEU A 154 6.28 -6.16 -11.28
C LEU A 154 6.92 -7.36 -10.57
N VAL A 155 6.57 -7.61 -9.31
CA VAL A 155 7.08 -8.78 -8.56
C VAL A 155 6.61 -10.09 -9.20
N LYS A 156 5.34 -10.19 -9.60
CA LYS A 156 4.81 -11.36 -10.31
C LYS A 156 5.52 -11.61 -11.64
N LEU A 157 5.74 -10.53 -12.41
CA LEU A 157 6.42 -10.59 -13.70
C LEU A 157 7.88 -11.06 -13.51
N ALA A 158 8.60 -10.48 -12.54
CA ALA A 158 9.96 -10.91 -12.20
C ALA A 158 10.01 -12.39 -11.83
N ARG A 159 9.02 -12.90 -11.09
CA ARG A 159 8.93 -14.32 -10.73
C ARG A 159 8.67 -15.22 -11.94
N SER A 160 7.79 -14.80 -12.84
CA SER A 160 7.56 -15.50 -14.11
C SER A 160 8.85 -15.62 -14.91
N LYS A 161 9.58 -14.51 -15.07
CA LYS A 161 10.84 -14.48 -15.82
C LYS A 161 11.93 -15.38 -15.22
N ILE A 162 12.05 -15.45 -13.90
CA ILE A 162 13.00 -16.37 -13.26
C ILE A 162 12.64 -17.83 -13.52
N ASN A 163 11.34 -18.17 -13.52
CA ASN A 163 10.88 -19.52 -13.81
C ASN A 163 11.02 -19.90 -15.29
N GLU A 164 11.02 -18.92 -16.20
CA GLU A 164 11.22 -19.10 -17.64
C GLU A 164 12.71 -19.29 -18.03
N CYS A 165 13.65 -18.88 -17.16
CA CYS A 165 15.10 -18.94 -17.40
C CYS A 165 15.74 -20.30 -17.14
#